data_AF-A0A3D4I2T9-F1
#
_entry.id   AF-A0A3D4I2T9-F1
#
_cell.length_a   1.000
_cell.length_b   1.000
_cell.length_c   1.000
_cell.angle_alpha   90.00
_cell.angle_beta   90.00
_cell.angle_gamma   90.00
#
_symmetry.space_group_name_H-M   'P 1'
#
loop_
_entity.id
_entity.type
_entity.pdbx_description
1 polymer ?
#
loop_
_entity_poly.entity_id
_entity_poly.type
_entity_poly.pdbx_seq_one_letter_code
_entity_poly.pdbx_strand_id
1 'polypeptide(L)'
;VAEIIENVRLHGDEALRRYTLKFDGRVPEKTEVSKDEMRAYAMQCEGPFIDSLKKAASNIEDFHMCQKQQSWIKTRADGVITGQRIRGLHKVGIYVPGGTAAYPSSVLMNAIPA
;
A
#
# COMPACT_ATOMS: atom_id res chain seq x y z
N VAL A 1 -8.28 20.20 -7.87
CA VAL A 1 -7.88 19.27 -6.80
C VAL A 1 -8.05 19.87 -5.41
N ALA A 2 -7.56 21.08 -5.13
CA ALA A 2 -7.71 21.73 -3.81
C ALA A 2 -9.15 21.75 -3.29
N GLU A 3 -10.13 22.08 -4.13
CA GLU A 3 -11.56 22.06 -3.78
C GLU A 3 -12.07 20.67 -3.37
N ILE A 4 -11.66 19.62 -4.08
CA ILE A 4 -12.06 18.22 -3.78
C ILE A 4 -11.51 17.81 -2.42
N ILE A 5 -10.25 18.15 -2.13
CA ILE A 5 -9.62 17.85 -0.84
C ILE A 5 -10.37 18.55 0.29
N GLU A 6 -10.70 19.84 0.12
CA GLU A 6 -11.43 20.60 1.13
C GLU A 6 -12.82 20.00 1.39
N ASN A 7 -13.53 19.64 0.33
CA ASN A 7 -14.86 19.06 0.43
C ASN A 7 -14.83 17.70 1.13
N VAL A 8 -13.89 16.82 0.79
CA VAL A 8 -13.70 15.53 1.49
C VAL A 8 -13.31 15.74 2.95
N ARG A 9 -12.51 16.76 3.26
CA ARG A 9 -12.15 17.10 4.65
C ARG A 9 -13.36 17.55 5.48
N LEU A 10 -14.28 18.32 4.89
CA LEU A 10 -15.45 18.86 5.59
C LEU A 10 -16.62 17.87 5.67
N HIS A 11 -16.78 17.01 4.66
CA HIS A 11 -17.99 16.20 4.49
C HIS A 11 -17.71 14.68 4.42
N GLY A 12 -16.46 14.25 4.51
CA GLY A 12 -16.06 12.84 4.65
C GLY A 12 -16.65 11.93 3.57
N ASP A 13 -17.23 10.80 4.01
CA ASP A 13 -17.76 9.75 3.13
C ASP A 13 -18.87 10.23 2.19
N GLU A 14 -19.65 11.25 2.59
CA GLU A 14 -20.67 11.81 1.73
C GLU A 14 -20.05 12.46 0.49
N ALA A 15 -18.99 13.25 0.67
CA ALA A 15 -18.22 13.83 -0.43
C ALA A 15 -17.57 12.75 -1.29
N LEU A 16 -16.99 11.72 -0.66
CA LEU A 16 -16.40 10.59 -1.38
C LEU A 16 -17.43 9.92 -2.30
N ARG A 17 -18.62 9.56 -1.78
CA ARG A 17 -19.68 8.94 -2.60
C ARG A 17 -20.12 9.83 -3.75
N ARG A 18 -20.24 11.15 -3.53
CA ARG A 18 -20.59 12.12 -4.60
C ARG A 18 -19.50 12.16 -5.69
N TYR A 19 -18.23 12.22 -5.32
CA TYR A 19 -17.13 12.23 -6.28
C TYR A 19 -16.94 10.89 -6.99
N THR A 20 -17.11 9.77 -6.30
CA THR A 20 -17.12 8.43 -6.89
C THR A 20 -18.24 8.31 -7.93
N LEU A 21 -19.47 8.75 -7.62
CA LEU A 21 -20.54 8.78 -8.63
C LEU A 21 -20.18 9.66 -9.84
N LYS A 22 -19.60 10.84 -9.58
CA LYS A 22 -19.26 11.82 -10.62
C LYS A 22 -18.15 11.33 -11.56
N PHE A 23 -17.11 10.70 -11.03
CA PHE A 23 -15.92 10.33 -11.81
C PHE A 23 -15.92 8.87 -12.26
N ASP A 24 -16.47 7.96 -11.44
CA ASP A 24 -16.48 6.52 -11.71
C ASP A 24 -17.86 6.03 -12.20
N GLY A 25 -18.87 6.91 -12.25
CA GLY A 25 -20.20 6.65 -12.80
C GLY A 25 -21.11 5.79 -11.91
N ARG A 26 -20.59 5.19 -10.85
CA ARG A 26 -21.36 4.38 -9.89
C ARG A 26 -20.71 4.40 -8.52
N VAL A 27 -21.52 4.32 -7.47
CA VAL A 27 -21.04 4.18 -6.09
C VAL A 27 -21.12 2.70 -5.71
N PRO A 28 -20.04 2.08 -5.21
CA PRO A 28 -20.09 0.71 -4.74
C PRO A 28 -20.94 0.60 -3.48
N GLU A 29 -21.57 -0.57 -3.27
CA GLU A 29 -22.33 -0.84 -2.04
C GLU A 29 -21.43 -0.92 -0.81
N LYS A 30 -20.20 -1.41 -0.99
CA LYS A 30 -19.17 -1.50 0.05
C LYS A 30 -17.95 -0.68 -0.37
N THR A 31 -17.40 0.09 0.57
CA THR A 31 -16.16 0.85 0.37
C THR A 31 -14.90 0.02 0.64
N GLU A 32 -15.05 -1.11 1.34
CA GLU A 32 -13.97 -2.03 1.66
C GLU A 32 -14.30 -3.44 1.15
N VAL A 33 -13.30 -4.09 0.55
CA VAL A 33 -13.35 -5.51 0.21
C VAL A 33 -12.90 -6.29 1.44
N SER A 34 -13.72 -7.22 1.92
CA SER A 34 -13.39 -8.04 3.08
C SER A 34 -12.26 -9.03 2.78
N LYS A 35 -11.57 -9.50 3.83
CA LYS A 35 -10.51 -10.51 3.68
C LYS A 35 -11.00 -11.81 3.04
N ASP A 36 -12.24 -12.20 3.31
CA ASP A 36 -12.80 -13.43 2.74
C ASP A 36 -13.17 -13.24 1.27
N GLU A 37 -13.68 -12.07 0.87
CA GLU A 37 -13.86 -11.72 -0.54
C GLU A 37 -12.52 -11.72 -1.28
N MET A 38 -11.46 -11.12 -0.70
CA MET A 38 -10.11 -11.15 -1.29
C MET A 38 -9.60 -12.58 -1.49
N ARG A 39 -9.76 -13.47 -0.50
CA ARG A 39 -9.37 -14.88 -0.61
C ARG A 39 -10.16 -15.60 -1.70
N ALA A 40 -11.47 -15.38 -1.75
CA ALA A 40 -12.33 -15.97 -2.77
C ALA A 40 -11.93 -15.52 -4.18
N TYR A 41 -11.58 -14.24 -4.38
CA TYR A 41 -11.07 -13.75 -5.66
C TYR A 41 -9.70 -14.34 -5.99
N ALA A 42 -8.79 -14.45 -5.02
CA ALA A 42 -7.48 -15.05 -5.23
C ALA A 42 -7.58 -16.54 -5.65
N MET A 43 -8.55 -17.28 -5.13
CA MET A 43 -8.81 -18.67 -5.50
C MET A 43 -9.34 -18.84 -6.94
N GLN A 44 -9.86 -17.78 -7.56
CA GLN A 44 -10.31 -17.79 -8.95
C GLN A 44 -9.18 -17.57 -9.95
N CYS A 45 -8.00 -17.13 -9.48
CA CYS A 45 -6.84 -16.92 -10.35
C CYS A 45 -6.19 -18.25 -10.75
N GLU A 46 -5.67 -18.31 -11.97
CA GLU A 46 -4.94 -19.46 -12.47
C GLU A 46 -3.66 -19.73 -11.66
N GLY A 47 -3.37 -21.00 -11.37
CA GLY A 47 -2.19 -21.42 -10.62
C GLY A 47 -0.87 -20.82 -11.12
N PRO A 48 -0.55 -20.94 -12.44
CA PRO A 48 0.69 -20.38 -12.99
C PRO A 48 0.84 -18.87 -12.81
N PHE A 49 -0.28 -18.15 -12.84
CA PHE A 49 -0.30 -16.70 -12.60
C PHE A 49 0.02 -16.38 -11.14
N ILE A 50 -0.61 -17.08 -10.20
CA ILE A 50 -0.33 -16.94 -8.77
C ILE A 50 1.13 -17.27 -8.45
N ASP A 51 1.68 -18.33 -9.04
CA ASP A 51 3.07 -18.73 -8.82
C ASP A 51 4.05 -17.67 -9.35
N SER A 52 3.73 -17.05 -10.48
CA SER A 52 4.50 -15.92 -11.03
C SER A 52 4.48 -14.71 -10.09
N LEU A 53 3.33 -14.39 -9.50
CA LEU A 53 3.21 -13.30 -8.51
C LEU A 53 3.99 -13.59 -7.23
N LYS A 54 3.93 -14.83 -6.71
CA LYS A 54 4.72 -15.24 -5.53
C LYS A 54 6.21 -15.15 -5.79
N LYS A 55 6.68 -15.58 -6.97
CA LYS A 55 8.09 -15.45 -7.36
C LYS A 55 8.53 -14.00 -7.44
N ALA A 56 7.71 -13.14 -8.06
CA ALA A 56 7.99 -11.71 -8.10
C ALA A 56 8.05 -11.11 -6.69
N ALA A 57 7.11 -11.47 -5.81
CA ALA A 57 7.08 -11.00 -4.43
C ALA A 57 8.34 -11.40 -3.65
N SER A 58 8.78 -12.67 -3.74
CA SER A 58 10.02 -13.14 -3.10
C SER A 58 11.23 -12.34 -3.57
N ASN A 59 11.38 -12.15 -4.88
CA ASN A 59 12.51 -11.39 -5.43
C ASN A 59 12.53 -9.93 -4.96
N ILE A 60 11.35 -9.30 -4.86
CA ILE A 60 11.20 -7.92 -4.37
C ILE A 60 11.57 -7.84 -2.89
N GLU A 61 11.09 -8.79 -2.08
CA GLU A 61 11.40 -8.87 -0.66
C GLU A 61 12.90 -9.06 -0.42
N ASP A 62 13.52 -10.02 -1.10
CA ASP A 62 14.96 -10.31 -0.98
C ASP A 62 15.81 -9.08 -1.27
N PHE A 63 15.44 -8.32 -2.31
CA PHE A 63 16.13 -7.08 -2.66
C PHE A 63 15.97 -5.99 -1.60
N HIS A 64 14.73 -5.72 -1.15
CA HIS A 64 14.47 -4.66 -0.18
C HIS A 64 14.98 -4.99 1.22
N MET A 65 15.07 -6.28 1.58
CA MET A 65 15.73 -6.71 2.81
C MET A 65 17.20 -6.32 2.86
N CYS A 66 17.91 -6.39 1.73
CA CYS A 66 19.29 -5.91 1.63
C CYS A 66 19.43 -4.39 1.84
N GLN A 67 18.38 -3.61 1.52
CA GLN A 67 18.37 -2.15 1.65
C GLN A 67 17.89 -1.67 3.03
N LYS A 68 17.34 -2.55 3.86
CA LYS A 68 16.74 -2.21 5.14
C LYS A 68 17.79 -1.69 6.12
N GLN A 69 17.71 -0.40 6.41
CA GLN A 69 18.61 0.27 7.35
C GLN A 69 18.33 -0.18 8.79
N GLN A 70 19.40 -0.47 9.54
CA GLN A 70 19.32 -0.84 10.95
C GLN A 70 19.50 0.37 11.85
N SER A 71 18.77 0.40 12.97
CA SER A 71 19.06 1.35 14.04
C SER A 71 20.44 1.07 14.61
N TRP A 72 21.15 2.10 15.06
CA TRP A 72 22.47 1.96 15.65
C TRP A 72 22.67 2.92 16.81
N ILE A 73 23.57 2.54 17.71
CA ILE A 73 24.00 3.33 18.86
C ILE A 73 25.52 3.17 18.97
N LYS A 74 26.21 4.24 19.36
CA LYS A 74 27.66 4.29 19.54
C LYS A 74 28.00 5.12 20.78
N THR A 75 28.86 4.58 21.62
CA THR A 75 29.45 5.31 22.74
C THR A 75 30.77 5.93 22.30
N ARG A 76 30.94 7.22 22.58
CA ARG A 76 32.17 7.97 22.32
C ARG A 76 33.15 7.81 23.49
N ALA A 77 34.42 8.13 23.24
CA ALA A 77 35.48 8.03 24.25
C ALA A 77 35.28 8.97 25.45
N ASP A 78 34.51 10.05 25.28
CA ASP A 78 34.11 11.00 26.32
C ASP A 78 32.86 10.54 27.11
N GLY A 79 32.37 9.32 26.87
CA GLY A 79 31.19 8.75 27.53
C GLY A 79 29.85 9.16 26.91
N VAL A 80 29.84 10.04 25.90
CA VAL A 80 28.61 10.45 25.23
C VAL A 80 28.07 9.32 24.35
N ILE A 81 26.77 9.02 24.46
CA ILE A 81 26.08 8.04 23.62
C ILE A 81 25.37 8.77 22.47
N THR A 82 25.66 8.37 21.24
CA THR A 82 24.97 8.86 20.03
C THR A 82 24.35 7.70 19.27
N GLY A 83 23.36 7.96 18.41
CA GLY A 83 22.68 6.90 17.68
C GLY A 83 21.67 7.42 16.68
N GLN A 84 21.16 6.51 15.86
CA GLN A 84 20.03 6.72 14.97
C GLN A 84 18.99 5.63 15.21
N ARG A 85 17.75 6.06 15.41
CA ARG A 85 16.60 5.16 15.51
C ARG A 85 15.80 5.20 14.22
N ILE A 86 15.73 4.06 13.55
CA ILE A 86 14.99 3.87 12.31
C ILE A 86 13.70 3.11 12.65
N ARG A 87 12.55 3.65 12.22
CA ARG A 87 11.24 3.03 12.40
C ARG A 87 10.42 3.19 11.13
N GLY A 88 9.66 2.13 10.79
CA GLY A 88 8.64 2.21 9.75
C GLY A 88 7.52 3.18 10.12
N LEU A 89 6.79 3.63 9.10
CA LEU A 89 5.59 4.44 9.29
C LEU A 89 4.49 3.62 9.94
N HIS A 90 3.67 4.25 10.79
CA HIS A 90 2.57 3.54 11.47
C HIS A 90 1.44 3.15 10.50
N LYS A 91 1.20 3.95 9.46
CA LYS A 91 0.21 3.70 8.41
C LYS A 91 0.72 4.25 7.08
N VAL A 92 0.47 3.51 6.00
CA VAL A 92 0.77 3.89 4.62
C VAL A 92 -0.47 3.60 3.78
N GLY A 93 -0.78 4.49 2.83
CA GLY A 93 -1.83 4.28 1.83
C GLY A 93 -1.20 4.09 0.45
N ILE A 94 -1.68 3.10 -0.30
CA ILE A 94 -1.24 2.82 -1.67
C ILE A 94 -2.42 3.08 -2.60
N TYR A 95 -2.24 4.01 -3.55
CA TYR A 95 -3.22 4.27 -4.61
C TYR A 95 -2.85 3.46 -5.85
N VAL A 96 -3.82 2.71 -6.37
CA VAL A 96 -3.66 1.90 -7.58
C VAL A 96 -4.73 2.34 -8.58
N PRO A 97 -4.36 2.80 -9.79
CA PRO A 97 -5.32 3.15 -10.83
C PRO A 97 -6.22 1.97 -11.20
N GLY A 98 -7.52 2.23 -11.37
CA GLY A 98 -8.49 1.24 -11.88
C GLY A 98 -8.49 1.12 -13.40
N GLY A 99 -9.35 0.24 -13.93
CA GLY A 99 -9.54 0.03 -15.37
C GLY A 99 -8.56 -0.98 -15.98
N THR A 100 -8.20 -0.78 -17.26
CA THR A 100 -7.31 -1.68 -18.01
C THR A 100 -5.83 -1.58 -17.61
N ALA A 101 -5.47 -0.55 -16.84
CA ALA A 101 -4.12 -0.33 -16.31
C ALA A 101 -3.90 -0.97 -14.92
N ALA A 102 -4.67 -2.02 -14.59
CA ALA A 102 -4.50 -2.74 -13.35
C ALA A 102 -3.26 -3.65 -13.42
N TYR A 103 -2.16 -3.20 -12.83
CA TYR A 103 -0.90 -3.94 -12.79
C TYR A 103 -0.65 -4.50 -11.37
N PRO A 104 -0.79 -5.81 -11.15
CA PRO A 104 -0.47 -6.44 -9.86
C PRO A 104 0.98 -6.18 -9.43
N SER A 105 1.90 -6.02 -10.38
CA SER A 105 3.29 -5.67 -10.13
C SER A 105 3.44 -4.33 -9.41
N SER A 106 2.63 -3.31 -9.73
CA SER A 106 2.66 -2.01 -9.05
C SER A 106 2.24 -2.15 -7.58
N VAL A 107 1.28 -3.03 -7.27
CA VAL A 107 0.90 -3.34 -5.89
C VAL A 107 2.07 -3.97 -5.16
N LEU A 108 2.68 -5.02 -5.73
CA LEU A 108 3.81 -5.72 -5.10
C LEU A 108 4.99 -4.78 -4.81
N MET A 109 5.36 -3.96 -5.79
CA MET A 109 6.48 -3.01 -5.66
C MET A 109 6.25 -1.91 -4.61
N ASN A 110 5.01 -1.56 -4.30
CA ASN A 110 4.70 -0.56 -3.27
C ASN A 110 4.43 -1.19 -1.90
N ALA A 111 3.74 -2.34 -1.87
CA ALA A 111 3.27 -2.94 -0.63
C ALA A 111 4.33 -3.76 0.10
N ILE A 112 5.23 -4.44 -0.62
CA ILE A 112 6.28 -5.28 -0.01
C ILE A 112 7.34 -4.45 0.74
N PRO A 113 7.85 -3.32 0.22
CA PRO A 113 8.84 -2.53 0.96
C PRO A 113 8.26 -1.64 2.07
N ALA A 114 6.94 -1.44 2.09
CA ALA A 114 6.24 -0.59 3.08
C ALA A 114 6.12 -1.27 4.45
#